data_AF-A0A944N3R4-F1
#
_entry.id   AF-A0A944N3R4-F1
#
_cell.length_a   1.000
_cell.length_b   1.000
_cell.length_c   1.000
_cell.angle_alpha   90.00
_cell.angle_beta   90.00
_cell.angle_gamma   90.00
#
_symmetry.space_group_name_H-M   'P 1'
#
loop_
_entity.id
_entity.type
_entity.pdbx_description
1 polymer ?
#
loop_
_entity_poly.entity_id
_entity_poly.type
_entity_poly.pdbx_seq_one_letter_code
_entity_poly.pdbx_strand_id
1 'polypeptide(L)'
;YSMQTGDHVRMDLIYGLYSDKTKAKIDVFTNIFLLVYLIVLLIGAISSTQYAIEYGQRKFSQWNPSMIPIKVIMTFGIFLMILQTISTFFKDLAKSRGGSIT
;
A
#
# COMPACT_ATOMS: atom_id res chain seq x y z
N TYR A 1 -8.86 -19.06 -21.32
CA TYR A 1 -8.80 -18.17 -22.50
C TYR A 1 -8.84 -16.69 -22.11
N SER A 2 -9.79 -16.20 -21.31
CA SER A 2 -9.83 -14.79 -20.87
C SER A 2 -8.66 -14.33 -19.97
N MET A 3 -7.99 -15.25 -19.26
CA MET A 3 -6.75 -14.94 -18.50
C MET A 3 -5.50 -14.76 -19.38
N GLN A 4 -5.52 -15.23 -20.63
CA GLN A 4 -4.42 -15.03 -21.58
C GLN A 4 -4.64 -13.79 -22.46
N THR A 5 -5.86 -13.23 -22.45
CA THR A 5 -6.26 -12.08 -23.27
C THR A 5 -6.24 -10.76 -22.49
N GLY A 6 -5.65 -10.72 -21.29
CA GLY A 6 -5.39 -9.46 -20.56
C GLY A 6 -6.64 -8.61 -20.30
N ASP A 7 -7.81 -9.24 -20.18
CA ASP A 7 -9.11 -8.54 -20.17
C ASP A 7 -9.70 -8.43 -18.77
N HIS A 8 -8.83 -8.21 -17.78
CA HIS A 8 -9.26 -7.74 -16.47
C HIS A 8 -9.56 -6.25 -16.57
N VAL A 9 -10.73 -5.90 -17.15
CA VAL A 9 -11.34 -4.57 -17.19
C VAL A 9 -10.30 -3.45 -17.27
N ARG A 10 -9.68 -3.32 -18.45
CA ARG A 10 -8.64 -2.33 -18.74
C ARG A 10 -9.07 -0.95 -18.27
N MET A 11 -8.44 -0.47 -17.20
CA MET A 11 -8.18 0.96 -17.04
C MET A 11 -7.03 1.41 -17.97
N ASP A 12 -6.48 0.46 -18.75
CA ASP A 12 -5.24 0.52 -19.52
C ASP A 12 -5.34 1.11 -20.93
N LEU A 13 -6.52 1.46 -21.45
CA LEU A 13 -6.61 2.08 -22.78
C LEU A 13 -5.93 3.45 -22.79
N ILE A 14 -6.14 4.26 -21.75
CA ILE A 14 -5.57 5.60 -21.66
C ILE A 14 -4.15 5.54 -21.08
N TYR A 15 -3.93 4.70 -20.06
CA TYR A 15 -2.60 4.50 -19.50
C TYR A 15 -1.65 3.90 -20.55
N GLY A 16 -2.07 2.90 -21.32
CA GLY A 16 -1.29 2.30 -22.41
C GLY A 16 -0.82 3.27 -23.50
N LEU A 17 -1.56 4.36 -23.73
CA LEU A 17 -1.22 5.40 -24.71
C LEU A 17 -0.13 6.38 -24.22
N TYR A 18 0.09 6.48 -22.91
CA TYR A 18 1.15 7.32 -22.36
C TYR A 18 2.51 6.64 -22.45
N SER A 19 3.53 7.41 -22.85
CA SER A 19 4.93 6.98 -22.84
C SER A 19 5.36 6.54 -21.44
N ASP A 20 6.25 5.55 -21.34
CA ASP A 20 6.75 5.00 -20.07
C ASP A 20 7.33 6.06 -19.13
N LYS A 21 7.87 7.16 -19.69
CA LYS A 21 8.37 8.30 -18.92
C LYS A 21 7.25 9.11 -18.26
N THR A 22 6.10 9.24 -18.92
CA THR A 22 4.94 9.97 -18.40
C THR A 22 4.26 9.17 -17.30
N LYS A 23 4.12 7.85 -17.49
CA LYS A 23 3.62 6.93 -16.44
C LYS A 23 4.47 7.03 -15.18
N ALA A 24 5.80 6.86 -15.32
CA ALA A 24 6.73 6.93 -14.20
C ALA A 24 6.64 8.28 -13.44
N LYS A 25 6.42 9.41 -14.14
CA LYS A 25 6.24 10.71 -13.47
C LYS A 25 4.95 10.77 -12.65
N ILE A 26 3.84 10.24 -13.18
CA ILE A 26 2.55 10.20 -12.49
C ILE A 26 2.64 9.27 -11.27
N ASP A 27 3.32 8.14 -11.42
CA ASP A 27 3.50 7.16 -10.35
C ASP A 27 4.39 7.72 -9.22
N VAL A 28 5.50 8.40 -9.55
CA VAL A 28 6.34 9.14 -8.57
C VAL A 28 5.51 10.16 -7.80
N PHE A 29 4.71 10.98 -8.49
CA PHE A 29 3.88 12.00 -7.86
C PHE A 29 2.85 11.37 -6.92
N THR A 30 2.10 10.37 -7.40
CA THR A 30 1.04 9.70 -6.63
C THR A 30 1.60 8.94 -5.44
N ASN A 31 2.78 8.30 -5.58
CA ASN A 31 3.45 7.58 -4.50
C ASN A 31 3.81 8.50 -3.31
N ILE A 32 4.09 9.79 -3.53
CA ILE A 32 4.35 10.74 -2.42
C ILE A 32 3.10 10.90 -1.55
N PHE A 33 1.94 11.12 -2.16
CA PHE A 33 0.67 11.23 -1.42
C PHE A 33 0.34 9.93 -0.69
N LEU A 34 0.55 8.79 -1.36
CA LEU A 34 0.33 7.48 -0.79
C LEU A 34 1.25 7.24 0.42
N LEU A 35 2.51 7.64 0.34
CA LEU A 35 3.48 7.50 1.43
C LEU A 35 3.09 8.38 2.64
N VAL A 36 2.70 9.63 2.42
CA VAL A 36 2.18 10.51 3.50
C VAL A 36 0.94 9.89 4.16
N TYR A 37 -0.01 9.40 3.35
CA TYR A 37 -1.20 8.72 3.86
C TYR A 37 -0.84 7.49 4.70
N LEU A 38 0.07 6.64 4.21
CA LEU A 38 0.49 5.45 4.94
C LEU A 38 1.21 5.76 6.25
N ILE A 39 2.00 6.84 6.34
CA ILE A 39 2.63 7.27 7.61
C ILE A 39 1.56 7.65 8.63
N VAL A 40 0.59 8.49 8.25
CA VAL A 40 -0.51 8.89 9.14
C VAL A 40 -1.32 7.67 9.58
N LEU A 41 -1.59 6.77 8.64
CA LEU A 41 -2.31 5.53 8.90
C LEU A 41 -1.53 4.59 9.84
N LEU A 42 -0.21 4.50 9.71
CA LEU A 42 0.64 3.73 10.62
C LEU A 42 0.60 4.28 12.05
N ILE A 43 0.68 5.60 12.21
CA ILE A 43 0.57 6.24 13.53
C ILE A 43 -0.79 5.90 14.18
N GLY A 44 -1.88 6.02 13.42
CA GLY A 44 -3.22 5.64 13.88
C GLY A 44 -3.33 4.14 14.22
N ALA A 45 -2.70 3.27 13.43
CA ALA A 45 -2.69 1.83 13.66
C ALA A 45 -1.89 1.46 14.92
N ILE A 46 -0.75 2.09 15.17
CA ILE A 46 0.05 1.87 16.39
C ILE A 46 -0.76 2.27 17.62
N SER A 47 -1.38 3.46 17.61
CA SER A 47 -2.23 3.92 18.71
C SER A 47 -3.41 2.97 18.96
N SER A 48 -4.07 2.50 17.90
CA SER A 48 -5.19 1.54 17.99
C SER A 48 -4.78 0.16 18.51
N THR A 49 -3.55 -0.27 18.19
CA THR A 49 -2.98 -1.55 18.67
C THR A 49 -2.54 -1.44 20.14
N GLN A 50 -1.89 -0.34 20.53
CA GLN A 50 -1.54 -0.07 21.94
C GLN A 50 -2.79 -0.04 22.82
N TYR A 51 -3.83 0.68 22.39
CA TYR A 51 -5.12 0.72 23.09
C TYR A 51 -5.76 -0.67 23.20
N ALA A 52 -5.67 -1.50 22.16
CA ALA A 52 -6.22 -2.86 22.21
C ALA A 52 -5.46 -3.78 23.17
N ILE A 53 -4.15 -3.60 23.32
CA ILE A 53 -3.31 -4.37 24.26
C ILE A 53 -3.60 -3.93 25.69
N GLU A 54 -3.62 -2.63 25.96
CA GLU A 54 -3.81 -2.07 27.30
C GLU A 54 -5.20 -2.37 27.87
N TYR A 55 -6.25 -2.18 27.06
CA TYR A 55 -7.64 -2.39 27.49
C TYR A 55 -8.13 -3.82 27.23
N GLY A 56 -7.25 -4.71 26.76
CA GLY A 56 -7.61 -6.07 26.42
C GLY A 56 -8.82 -6.14 25.50
N GLN A 57 -8.85 -5.31 24.44
CA GLN A 57 -10.04 -5.18 23.60
C GLN A 57 -10.46 -6.53 23.01
N ARG A 58 -11.65 -6.97 23.38
CA ARG A 58 -12.32 -8.13 22.83
C ARG A 58 -13.65 -7.72 22.21
N LYS A 59 -14.06 -8.44 21.17
CA LYS A 59 -15.34 -8.16 20.49
C LYS A 59 -16.49 -8.42 21.46
N PHE A 60 -17.49 -7.53 21.49
CA PHE A 60 -18.79 -7.81 22.12
C PHE A 60 -19.51 -8.93 21.37
N SER A 61 -19.20 -10.18 21.73
CA SER A 61 -19.82 -11.40 21.23
C SER A 61 -19.62 -12.49 22.27
N GLN A 62 -20.52 -13.47 22.30
CA GLN A 62 -20.53 -14.57 23.28
C GLN A 62 -19.22 -15.40 23.27
N TRP A 63 -18.47 -15.38 22.15
CA TRP A 63 -17.13 -15.99 22.01
C TRP A 63 -16.00 -15.07 22.54
N ASN A 64 -16.18 -13.76 22.47
CA ASN A 64 -15.23 -12.75 22.94
C ASN A 64 -13.78 -12.91 22.41
N PRO A 65 -13.55 -13.06 21.08
CA PRO A 65 -12.21 -13.22 20.54
C PRO A 65 -11.36 -11.95 20.77
N SER A 66 -10.08 -12.16 21.08
CA SER A 66 -9.11 -11.09 21.25
C SER A 66 -8.87 -10.35 19.94
N MET A 67 -9.04 -9.03 19.93
CA MET A 67 -8.76 -8.19 18.76
C MET A 67 -7.27 -7.80 18.64
N ILE A 68 -6.48 -8.15 19.66
CA ILE A 68 -5.04 -7.87 19.71
C ILE A 68 -4.28 -8.52 18.55
N PRO A 69 -4.36 -9.85 18.30
CA PRO A 69 -3.54 -10.49 17.27
C PRO A 69 -3.83 -9.93 15.87
N ILE A 70 -5.09 -9.68 15.54
CA ILE A 70 -5.44 -9.12 14.23
C ILE A 70 -4.90 -7.69 14.07
N LYS A 71 -4.98 -6.85 15.10
CA LYS A 71 -4.46 -5.48 15.05
C LYS A 71 -2.93 -5.43 14.94
N VAL A 72 -2.23 -6.32 15.65
CA VAL A 72 -0.77 -6.44 15.54
C VAL A 72 -0.35 -6.82 14.11
N ILE A 73 -1.01 -7.82 13.51
CA ILE A 73 -0.73 -8.24 12.13
C ILE A 73 -1.03 -7.10 11.14
N MET A 74 -2.13 -6.36 11.33
CA MET A 74 -2.45 -5.21 10.49
C MET A 74 -1.39 -4.10 10.59
N THR A 75 -0.98 -3.71 11.80
CA THR A 75 0.08 -2.71 12.00
C THR A 75 1.38 -3.14 11.34
N PHE A 76 1.76 -4.41 11.46
CA PHE A 76 2.93 -4.97 10.80
C PHE A 76 2.79 -4.96 9.26
N GLY A 77 1.62 -5.30 8.72
CA GLY A 77 1.34 -5.23 7.28
C GLY A 77 1.45 -3.81 6.72
N ILE A 78 0.94 -2.81 7.44
CA ILE A 78 1.05 -1.39 7.06
C ILE A 78 2.52 -0.95 7.05
N PHE A 79 3.31 -1.39 8.03
CA PHE A 79 4.75 -1.13 8.07
C PHE A 79 5.47 -1.70 6.84
N LEU A 80 5.16 -2.95 6.45
CA LEU A 80 5.69 -3.56 5.23
C LEU A 80 5.20 -2.83 3.96
N MET A 81 3.96 -2.33 3.93
CA MET A 81 3.45 -1.54 2.82
C MET A 81 4.24 -0.23 2.62
N ILE A 82 4.68 0.41 3.69
CA ILE A 82 5.53 1.60 3.58
C ILE A 82 6.88 1.23 2.96
N LEU A 83 7.49 0.14 3.41
CA LEU A 83 8.76 -0.36 2.87
C LEU A 83 8.67 -0.65 1.37
N GLN A 84 7.62 -1.34 0.91
CA GLN A 84 7.45 -1.62 -0.52
C GLN A 84 7.14 -0.35 -1.32
N THR A 85 6.34 0.59 -0.79
CA THR A 85 6.04 1.86 -1.48
C THR A 85 7.31 2.69 -1.67
N ILE A 86 8.19 2.73 -0.68
CA ILE A 86 9.49 3.40 -0.80
C ILE A 86 10.32 2.75 -1.91
N SER A 87 10.36 1.41 -1.98
CA SER A 87 11.05 0.68 -3.05
C SER A 87 10.51 1.05 -4.44
N THR A 88 9.19 1.06 -4.60
CA THR A 88 8.52 1.41 -5.86
C THR A 88 8.80 2.87 -6.24
N PHE A 89 8.74 3.80 -5.28
CA PHE A 89 9.04 5.21 -5.51
C PHE A 89 10.44 5.44 -6.09
N PHE A 90 11.47 4.78 -5.54
CA PHE A 90 12.83 4.90 -6.08
C PHE A 90 12.98 4.29 -7.48
N LYS A 91 12.31 3.17 -7.74
CA LYS A 91 12.29 2.53 -9.07
C LYS A 91 11.61 3.43 -10.10
N ASP A 92 10.48 4.04 -9.76
CA ASP A 92 9.75 4.94 -10.64
C ASP A 92 10.55 6.24 -10.88
N LEU A 93 11.24 6.74 -9.85
CA LEU A 93 12.12 7.90 -9.99
C LEU A 93 13.29 7.60 -10.95
N ALA A 94 13.91 6.43 -10.85
CA ALA A 94 14.96 6.01 -11.77
C ALA A 94 14.42 5.85 -13.20
N LYS A 95 13.25 5.22 -13.36
CA LYS A 95 12.57 5.06 -14.65
C LYS A 95 12.23 6.41 -15.30
N SER A 96 11.78 7.38 -14.50
CA SER A 96 11.48 8.75 -14.98
C SER A 96 12.72 9.48 -15.53
N ARG A 97 13.91 9.17 -14.99
CA ARG A 97 15.21 9.74 -15.39
C ARG A 97 15.88 8.98 -16.54
N GLY A 98 15.26 7.89 -17.03
CA GLY A 98 15.81 7.06 -18.10
C GLY A 98 16.81 5.99 -17.63
N GLY A 99 16.91 5.75 -16.32
CA GLY A 99 17.65 4.62 -15.79
C GLY A 99 16.86 3.33 -16.01
N SER A 100 17.33 2.47 -16.91
CA SER A 100 16.81 1.11 -17.07
C SER A 100 17.25 0.30 -15.86
N ILE A 101 16.30 -0.21 -15.07
CA ILE A 101 16.60 -1.20 -14.04
C ILE A 101 15.63 -2.37 -14.24
N THR A 102 16.22 -3.51 -14.59
CA THR A 102 15.62 -4.83 -14.70
C THR A 102 15.00 -5.28 -13.39
#